data_AF-A0A963ISX9-F1
#
_entry.id   AF-A0A963ISX9-F1
#
_cell.length_a   1.000
_cell.length_b   1.000
_cell.length_c   1.000
_cell.angle_alpha   90.00
_cell.angle_beta   90.00
_cell.angle_gamma   90.00
#
_symmetry.space_group_name_H-M   'P 1'
#
loop_
_entity.id
_entity.type
_entity.pdbx_description
1 polymer ?
#
loop_
_entity_poly.entity_id
_entity_poly.type
_entity_poly.pdbx_seq_one_letter_code
_entity_poly.pdbx_strand_id
1 'polypeptide(L)'
;GKSERYIKDDPALKQYLLTLALDGSVLTPQSGAPDISGSALEELAREYLLAETVINRLSHLINPEVLHALIDANLKVELADEAAATASGIALMNAVGDKLGIDIYARYDEVQERWQLRLEKVLHGNLKVGVIDDDLLVSGDYAQLRKTAEILADLFGPGGVVVRGEKQQAVNSFAETMQWLLSEVERT
;
A
#
# COMPACT_ATOMS: atom_id res chain seq x y z
N GLY A 1 0.07 31.63 -18.04
CA GLY A 1 0.29 32.48 -16.86
C GLY A 1 1.02 31.65 -15.82
N LYS A 2 2.15 32.12 -15.30
CA LYS A 2 2.97 31.36 -14.36
C LYS A 2 2.44 31.62 -12.95
N SER A 3 1.73 30.66 -12.38
CA SER A 3 1.23 30.73 -11.01
C SER A 3 2.39 30.43 -10.05
N GLU A 4 3.05 31.46 -9.53
CA GLU A 4 4.01 31.31 -8.44
C GLU A 4 3.25 31.22 -7.11
N ARG A 5 3.20 30.02 -6.53
CA ARG A 5 2.64 29.78 -5.19
C ARG A 5 3.79 29.48 -4.23
N TYR A 6 3.93 30.31 -3.20
CA TYR A 6 4.91 30.07 -2.14
C TYR A 6 4.43 28.92 -1.26
N ILE A 7 5.24 27.87 -1.22
CA ILE A 7 5.01 26.67 -0.40
C ILE A 7 5.99 26.73 0.76
N LYS A 8 5.47 26.62 1.98
CA LYS A 8 6.20 26.95 3.21
C LYS A 8 6.85 25.74 3.88
N ASP A 9 6.36 24.52 3.62
CA ASP A 9 6.85 23.28 4.21
C ASP A 9 6.65 22.06 3.27
N ASP A 10 7.39 20.97 3.55
CA ASP A 10 7.37 19.73 2.76
C ASP A 10 5.97 19.07 2.66
N PRO A 11 5.13 19.05 3.73
CA PRO A 11 3.77 18.54 3.62
C PRO A 11 2.89 19.35 2.68
N ALA A 12 2.95 20.68 2.73
CA ALA A 12 2.20 21.54 1.81
C ALA A 12 2.68 21.38 0.37
N LEU A 13 3.98 21.10 0.16
CA LEU A 13 4.52 20.79 -1.16
C LEU A 13 3.93 19.50 -1.71
N LYS A 14 3.95 18.42 -0.92
CA LYS A 14 3.39 17.12 -1.33
C LYS A 14 1.89 17.22 -1.64
N GLN A 15 1.13 17.94 -0.82
CA GLN A 15 -0.29 18.15 -1.06
C GLN A 15 -0.55 18.98 -2.33
N TYR A 16 0.29 19.96 -2.62
CA TYR A 16 0.18 20.75 -3.85
C TYR A 16 0.53 19.93 -5.09
N LEU A 17 1.63 19.17 -5.05
CA LEU A 17 2.03 18.27 -6.14
C LEU A 17 0.94 17.24 -6.42
N LEU A 18 0.30 16.72 -5.38
CA LEU A 18 -0.85 15.82 -5.50
C LEU A 18 -2.01 16.49 -6.23
N THR A 19 -2.43 17.69 -5.81
CA THR A 19 -3.53 18.40 -6.49
C THR A 19 -3.20 18.62 -7.96
N LEU A 20 -1.96 18.99 -8.29
CA LEU A 20 -1.52 19.17 -9.67
C LEU A 20 -1.45 17.86 -10.47
N ALA A 21 -1.17 16.74 -9.80
CA ALA A 21 -1.12 15.42 -10.41
C ALA A 21 -2.53 14.89 -10.74
N LEU A 22 -3.52 15.24 -9.92
CA LEU A 22 -4.90 14.77 -10.08
C LEU A 22 -5.74 15.69 -10.97
N ASP A 23 -5.33 16.94 -11.17
CA ASP A 23 -6.03 17.89 -12.05
C ASP A 23 -6.09 17.38 -13.50
N GLY A 24 -7.31 17.19 -13.99
CA GLY A 24 -7.57 16.64 -15.32
C GLY A 24 -7.21 15.16 -15.50
N SER A 25 -6.95 14.44 -14.41
CA SER A 25 -6.60 13.02 -14.44
C SER A 25 -7.84 12.12 -14.37
N VAL A 26 -7.79 11.02 -15.11
CA VAL A 26 -8.85 10.02 -15.19
C VAL A 26 -8.23 8.63 -15.04
N LEU A 27 -8.77 7.83 -14.13
CA LEU A 27 -8.42 6.43 -13.96
C LEU A 27 -9.57 5.55 -14.46
N THR A 28 -9.29 4.70 -15.44
CA THR A 28 -10.15 3.59 -15.84
C THR A 28 -9.52 2.31 -15.29
N PRO A 29 -9.98 1.74 -14.18
CA PRO A 29 -9.21 0.73 -13.44
C PRO A 29 -9.24 -0.67 -14.10
N GLN A 30 -10.21 -0.90 -14.98
CA GLN A 30 -10.28 -2.08 -15.85
C GLN A 30 -11.12 -1.77 -17.09
N SER A 31 -10.94 -2.54 -18.16
CA SER A 31 -11.67 -2.33 -19.41
C SER A 31 -13.19 -2.40 -19.20
N GLY A 32 -13.90 -1.35 -19.56
CA GLY A 32 -15.36 -1.25 -19.44
C GLY A 32 -15.88 -0.84 -18.06
N ALA A 33 -15.00 -0.63 -17.06
CA ALA A 33 -15.40 -0.03 -15.80
C ALA A 33 -15.65 1.49 -15.95
N PRO A 34 -16.48 2.09 -15.08
CA PRO A 34 -16.64 3.53 -15.02
C PRO A 34 -15.32 4.24 -14.70
N ASP A 35 -15.12 5.39 -15.33
CA ASP A 35 -13.99 6.26 -15.06
C ASP A 35 -14.07 6.90 -13.66
N ILE A 36 -12.93 6.96 -12.99
CA ILE A 36 -12.74 7.62 -11.69
C ILE A 36 -11.95 8.90 -11.93
N SER A 37 -12.52 10.04 -11.57
CA SER A 37 -11.90 11.35 -11.74
C SER A 37 -12.37 12.34 -10.65
N GLY A 38 -11.77 13.52 -10.63
CA GLY A 38 -12.13 14.60 -9.69
C GLY A 38 -12.10 14.14 -8.23
N SER A 39 -13.15 14.49 -7.47
CA SER A 39 -13.22 14.21 -6.04
C SER A 39 -13.09 12.73 -5.67
N ALA A 40 -13.58 11.81 -6.51
CA ALA A 40 -13.49 10.37 -6.24
C ALA A 40 -12.03 9.90 -6.33
N LEU A 41 -11.30 10.35 -7.36
CA LEU A 41 -9.89 10.03 -7.51
C LEU A 41 -9.04 10.71 -6.42
N GLU A 42 -9.40 11.94 -6.02
CA GLU A 42 -8.76 12.63 -4.89
C GLU A 42 -8.93 11.89 -3.56
N GLU A 43 -10.10 11.30 -3.31
CA GLU A 43 -10.35 10.52 -2.09
C GLU A 43 -9.52 9.23 -2.06
N LEU A 44 -9.49 8.48 -3.15
CA LEU A 44 -8.63 7.29 -3.29
C LEU A 44 -7.16 7.64 -3.09
N ALA A 45 -6.70 8.72 -3.72
CA ALA A 45 -5.32 9.18 -3.60
C ALA A 45 -4.96 9.58 -2.17
N ARG A 46 -5.89 10.22 -1.45
CA ARG A 46 -5.70 10.59 -0.05
C ARG A 46 -5.57 9.36 0.85
N GLU A 47 -6.47 8.39 0.72
CA GLU A 47 -6.43 7.16 1.53
C GLU A 47 -5.18 6.33 1.24
N TYR A 48 -4.73 6.29 -0.01
CA TYR A 48 -3.45 5.67 -0.37
C TYR A 48 -2.26 6.36 0.30
N LEU A 49 -2.17 7.69 0.23
CA LEU A 49 -1.06 8.43 0.86
C LEU A 49 -1.06 8.35 2.39
N LEU A 50 -2.24 8.22 3.02
CA LEU A 50 -2.34 7.94 4.44
C LEU A 50 -1.75 6.55 4.75
N ALA A 51 -2.08 5.53 3.94
CA ALA A 51 -1.46 4.21 4.07
C ALA A 51 0.06 4.27 3.86
N GLU A 52 0.56 5.00 2.85
CA GLU A 52 2.01 5.19 2.65
C GLU A 52 2.69 5.81 3.88
N THR A 53 2.04 6.76 4.53
CA THR A 53 2.56 7.39 5.76
C THR A 53 2.65 6.38 6.89
N VAL A 54 1.65 5.50 7.02
CA VAL A 54 1.64 4.41 8.00
C VAL A 54 2.71 3.37 7.67
N ILE A 55 2.84 2.94 6.41
CA ILE A 55 3.88 2.00 5.95
C ILE A 55 5.26 2.54 6.28
N ASN A 56 5.53 3.81 5.98
CA ASN A 56 6.79 4.45 6.31
C ASN A 56 7.04 4.45 7.83
N ARG A 57 6.01 4.71 8.65
CA ARG A 57 6.13 4.61 10.11
C ARG A 57 6.41 3.18 10.56
N LEU A 58 5.74 2.17 10.02
CA LEU A 58 5.92 0.76 10.39
C LEU A 58 7.17 0.11 9.77
N SER A 59 7.83 0.76 8.82
CA SER A 59 8.99 0.23 8.07
C SER A 59 10.19 -0.19 8.93
N HIS A 60 10.29 0.34 10.15
CA HIS A 60 11.31 -0.06 11.11
C HIS A 60 11.02 -1.39 11.82
N LEU A 61 9.75 -1.82 11.83
CA LEU A 61 9.28 -3.06 12.45
C LEU A 61 9.01 -4.14 11.41
N ILE A 62 8.41 -3.77 10.28
CA ILE A 62 7.97 -4.69 9.23
C ILE A 62 8.51 -4.19 7.90
N ASN A 63 8.91 -5.13 7.04
CA ASN A 63 9.35 -4.78 5.69
C ASN A 63 8.20 -4.08 4.93
N PRO A 64 8.42 -2.88 4.33
CA PRO A 64 7.38 -2.16 3.60
C PRO A 64 6.66 -2.99 2.54
N GLU A 65 7.39 -3.83 1.80
CA GLU A 65 6.83 -4.67 0.74
C GLU A 65 5.79 -5.67 1.25
N VAL A 66 5.94 -6.13 2.50
CA VAL A 66 4.94 -6.98 3.16
C VAL A 66 3.68 -6.20 3.46
N LEU A 67 3.83 -4.94 3.93
CA LEU A 67 2.69 -4.08 4.22
C LEU A 67 1.94 -3.68 2.94
N HIS A 68 2.65 -3.43 1.84
CA HIS A 68 2.05 -3.25 0.53
C HIS A 68 1.30 -4.52 0.08
N ALA A 69 1.92 -5.70 0.21
CA ALA A 69 1.27 -6.96 -0.15
C ALA A 69 -0.01 -7.23 0.67
N LEU A 70 -0.06 -6.85 1.94
CA LEU A 70 -1.28 -6.93 2.77
C LEU A 70 -2.41 -6.07 2.19
N ILE A 71 -2.09 -4.87 1.68
CA ILE A 71 -3.05 -3.95 1.08
C ILE A 71 -3.51 -4.48 -0.28
N ASP A 72 -2.55 -4.77 -1.17
CA ASP A 72 -2.82 -5.13 -2.56
C ASP A 72 -3.61 -6.44 -2.67
N ALA A 73 -3.32 -7.41 -1.81
CA ALA A 73 -4.05 -8.68 -1.76
C ALA A 73 -5.29 -8.63 -0.83
N ASN A 74 -5.60 -7.47 -0.25
CA ASN A 74 -6.67 -7.27 0.73
C ASN A 74 -6.69 -8.34 1.84
N LEU A 75 -5.52 -8.75 2.32
CA LEU A 75 -5.38 -9.85 3.26
C LEU A 75 -5.72 -9.42 4.69
N LYS A 76 -6.63 -10.17 5.30
CA LYS A 76 -6.92 -10.09 6.74
C LYS A 76 -6.07 -11.14 7.46
N VAL A 77 -5.25 -10.70 8.39
CA VAL A 77 -4.43 -11.59 9.22
C VAL A 77 -5.24 -12.03 10.43
N GLU A 78 -5.23 -13.32 10.72
CA GLU A 78 -5.87 -13.91 11.89
C GLU A 78 -4.85 -14.73 12.70
N LEU A 79 -4.83 -14.50 14.02
CA LEU A 79 -3.84 -15.07 14.95
C LEU A 79 -4.49 -15.82 16.13
N ALA A 80 -5.78 -16.13 16.04
CA ALA A 80 -6.53 -16.70 17.16
C ALA A 80 -6.01 -18.08 17.60
N ASP A 81 -5.51 -18.87 16.65
CA ASP A 81 -4.94 -20.19 16.89
C ASP A 81 -3.88 -20.54 15.82
N GLU A 82 -3.26 -21.71 15.96
CA GLU A 82 -2.22 -22.21 15.07
C GLU A 82 -2.69 -22.30 13.61
N ALA A 83 -3.92 -22.77 13.39
CA ALA A 83 -4.45 -22.99 12.05
C ALA A 83 -4.71 -21.65 11.35
N ALA A 84 -5.34 -20.71 12.05
CA ALA A 84 -5.59 -19.36 11.55
C ALA A 84 -4.29 -18.60 11.28
N ALA A 85 -3.32 -18.66 12.20
CA ALA A 85 -2.02 -18.03 12.03
C ALA A 85 -1.25 -18.63 10.85
N THR A 86 -1.25 -19.97 10.72
CA THR A 86 -0.57 -20.67 9.63
C THR A 86 -1.20 -20.33 8.28
N ALA A 87 -2.53 -20.32 8.20
CA ALA A 87 -3.24 -19.93 6.98
C ALA A 87 -2.92 -18.47 6.58
N SER A 88 -2.91 -17.55 7.55
CA SER A 88 -2.55 -16.15 7.33
C SER A 88 -1.11 -15.98 6.86
N GLY A 89 -0.17 -16.72 7.47
CA GLY A 89 1.24 -16.72 7.08
C GLY A 89 1.44 -17.21 5.64
N ILE A 90 0.78 -18.31 5.25
CA ILE A 90 0.83 -18.85 3.88
C ILE A 90 0.22 -17.86 2.89
N ALA A 91 -0.95 -17.29 3.20
CA ALA A 91 -1.61 -16.32 2.33
C ALA A 91 -0.72 -15.08 2.10
N LEU A 92 -0.12 -14.56 3.16
CA LEU A 92 0.79 -13.42 3.07
C LEU A 92 2.08 -13.77 2.33
N MET A 93 2.66 -14.94 2.58
CA MET A 93 3.84 -15.42 1.84
C MET A 93 3.56 -15.51 0.34
N ASN A 94 2.39 -16.03 -0.05
CA ASN A 94 1.97 -16.10 -1.45
C ASN A 94 1.79 -14.71 -2.10
N ALA A 95 1.26 -13.74 -1.35
CA ALA A 95 1.08 -12.37 -1.84
C ALA A 95 2.41 -11.64 -2.03
N VAL A 96 3.35 -11.82 -1.09
CA VAL A 96 4.71 -11.23 -1.15
C VAL A 96 5.52 -11.88 -2.28
N GLY A 97 5.41 -13.19 -2.43
CA GLY A 97 6.14 -13.99 -3.41
C GLY A 97 7.64 -14.14 -3.11
N ASP A 98 8.29 -15.07 -3.80
CA ASP A 98 9.66 -15.49 -3.46
C ASP A 98 10.75 -14.47 -3.81
N LYS A 99 10.43 -13.44 -4.60
CA LYS A 99 11.42 -12.49 -5.13
C LYS A 99 12.08 -11.64 -4.06
N LEU A 100 11.43 -11.48 -2.91
CA LEU A 100 11.89 -10.58 -1.84
C LEU A 100 12.85 -11.25 -0.85
N GLY A 101 13.00 -12.58 -0.90
CA GLY A 101 13.82 -13.34 0.04
C GLY A 101 13.42 -13.12 1.50
N ILE A 102 12.12 -12.92 1.73
CA ILE A 102 11.49 -12.79 3.04
C ILE A 102 10.76 -14.10 3.29
N ASP A 103 11.01 -14.73 4.43
CA ASP A 103 10.25 -15.89 4.89
C ASP A 103 9.17 -15.42 5.88
N ILE A 104 7.94 -15.91 5.72
CA ILE A 104 6.79 -15.52 6.54
C ILE A 104 6.09 -16.77 7.05
N TYR A 105 6.05 -16.94 8.36
CA TYR A 105 5.47 -18.13 8.98
C TYR A 105 4.84 -17.84 10.34
N ALA A 106 3.87 -18.67 10.72
CA ALA A 106 3.26 -18.61 12.04
C ALA A 106 4.22 -19.13 13.11
N ARG A 107 4.27 -18.45 14.24
CA ARG A 107 5.06 -18.85 15.40
C ARG A 107 4.27 -18.60 16.67
N TYR A 108 4.30 -19.55 17.60
CA TYR A 108 3.80 -19.33 18.95
C TYR A 108 4.85 -18.57 19.77
N ASP A 109 4.43 -17.47 20.40
CA ASP A 109 5.24 -16.72 21.36
C ASP A 109 4.99 -17.26 22.77
N GLU A 110 5.93 -18.03 23.29
CA GLU A 110 5.85 -18.61 24.64
C GLU A 110 5.82 -17.55 25.76
N VAL A 111 6.31 -16.33 25.51
CA VAL A 111 6.38 -15.27 26.54
C VAL A 111 5.06 -14.53 26.62
N GLN A 112 4.44 -14.24 25.46
CA GLN A 112 3.15 -13.56 25.37
C GLN A 112 1.96 -14.54 25.31
N GLU A 113 2.23 -15.85 25.26
CA GLU A 113 1.24 -16.94 25.15
C GLU A 113 0.23 -16.73 24.01
N ARG A 114 0.73 -16.28 22.84
CA ARG A 114 -0.10 -15.97 21.65
C ARG A 114 0.59 -16.35 20.34
N TRP A 115 -0.20 -16.55 19.30
CA TRP A 115 0.34 -16.73 17.94
C TRP A 115 0.69 -15.38 17.31
N GLN A 116 1.71 -15.39 16.46
CA GLN A 116 2.17 -14.24 15.68
C GLN A 116 2.67 -14.69 14.31
N LEU A 117 2.75 -13.79 13.35
CA LEU A 117 3.54 -14.02 12.14
C LEU A 117 4.95 -13.49 12.34
N ARG A 118 5.94 -14.33 12.06
CA ARG A 118 7.33 -13.93 11.94
C ARG A 118 7.69 -13.67 10.50
N LEU A 119 8.46 -12.60 10.29
CA LEU A 119 8.97 -12.19 8.99
C LEU A 119 10.48 -12.12 9.06
N GLU A 120 11.17 -12.95 8.30
CA GLU A 120 12.61 -13.12 8.40
C GLU A 120 13.29 -12.83 7.06
N LYS A 121 14.26 -11.91 7.05
CA LYS A 121 15.03 -11.54 5.86
C LYS A 121 16.50 -11.45 6.20
N VAL A 122 17.34 -12.17 5.45
CA VAL A 122 18.80 -12.06 5.57
C VAL A 122 19.28 -10.90 4.70
N LEU A 123 19.89 -9.89 5.32
CA LEU A 123 20.48 -8.74 4.64
C LEU A 123 21.95 -8.59 5.03
N HIS A 124 22.85 -8.71 4.05
CA HIS A 124 24.30 -8.65 4.27
C HIS A 124 24.80 -9.61 5.38
N GLY A 125 24.20 -10.80 5.48
CA GLY A 125 24.51 -11.80 6.50
C GLY A 125 23.80 -11.60 7.85
N ASN A 126 23.11 -10.47 8.05
CA ASN A 126 22.34 -10.21 9.27
C ASN A 126 20.88 -10.61 9.08
N LEU A 127 20.34 -11.37 10.03
CA LEU A 127 18.91 -11.69 10.08
C LEU A 127 18.14 -10.48 10.60
N LYS A 128 17.30 -9.89 9.76
CA LYS A 128 16.26 -8.95 10.18
C LYS A 128 14.97 -9.71 10.44
N VAL A 129 14.38 -9.45 11.60
CA VAL A 129 13.13 -10.07 12.03
C VAL A 129 12.08 -8.98 12.22
N GLY A 130 10.93 -9.16 11.57
CA GLY A 130 9.70 -8.42 11.84
C GLY A 130 8.64 -9.34 12.44
N VAL A 131 7.64 -8.74 13.08
CA VAL A 131 6.55 -9.44 13.75
C VAL A 131 5.23 -8.76 13.43
N ILE A 132 4.21 -9.55 13.11
CA ILE A 132 2.80 -9.13 13.10
C ILE A 132 2.11 -9.90 14.24
N ASP A 133 1.67 -9.19 15.26
CA ASP A 133 0.98 -9.71 16.44
C ASP A 133 -0.35 -8.99 16.68
N ASP A 134 -1.12 -9.45 17.68
CA ASP A 134 -2.43 -8.87 17.98
C ASP A 134 -2.37 -7.37 18.30
N ASP A 135 -1.29 -6.88 18.93
CA ASP A 135 -1.15 -5.47 19.28
C ASP A 135 -1.07 -4.60 18.02
N LEU A 136 -0.36 -5.08 17.00
CA LEU A 136 -0.38 -4.44 15.69
C LEU A 136 -1.76 -4.54 15.05
N LEU A 137 -2.42 -5.71 15.08
CA LEU A 137 -3.72 -5.92 14.42
C LEU A 137 -4.84 -5.04 15.00
N VAL A 138 -4.76 -4.66 16.27
CA VAL A 138 -5.73 -3.74 16.89
C VAL A 138 -5.30 -2.27 16.84
N SER A 139 -4.12 -1.98 16.29
CA SER A 139 -3.60 -0.62 16.20
C SER A 139 -4.37 0.24 15.19
N GLY A 140 -4.40 1.56 15.43
CA GLY A 140 -4.95 2.51 14.46
C GLY A 140 -4.19 2.53 13.13
N ASP A 141 -2.90 2.17 13.16
CA ASP A 141 -2.06 2.04 11.98
C ASP A 141 -2.56 0.91 11.08
N TYR A 142 -2.72 -0.29 11.65
CA TYR A 142 -3.26 -1.43 10.91
C TYR A 142 -4.70 -1.18 10.44
N ALA A 143 -5.53 -0.54 11.26
CA ALA A 143 -6.88 -0.15 10.86
C ALA A 143 -6.89 0.75 9.61
N GLN A 144 -5.96 1.71 9.50
CA GLN A 144 -5.81 2.52 8.29
C GLN A 144 -5.36 1.69 7.09
N LEU A 145 -4.40 0.77 7.26
CA LEU A 145 -3.98 -0.13 6.17
C LEU A 145 -5.14 -0.99 5.67
N ARG A 146 -5.93 -1.56 6.60
CA ARG A 146 -7.12 -2.38 6.29
C ARG A 146 -8.20 -1.58 5.56
N LYS A 147 -8.48 -0.36 6.00
CA LYS A 147 -9.41 0.54 5.32
C LYS A 147 -8.97 0.80 3.88
N THR A 148 -7.70 1.15 3.67
CA THR A 148 -7.17 1.38 2.32
C THR A 148 -7.23 0.11 1.47
N ALA A 149 -6.90 -1.06 2.04
CA ALA A 149 -7.01 -2.35 1.36
C ALA A 149 -8.44 -2.63 0.89
N GLU A 150 -9.45 -2.36 1.71
CA GLU A 150 -10.86 -2.58 1.38
C GLU A 150 -11.37 -1.61 0.31
N ILE A 151 -10.89 -0.36 0.31
CA ILE A 151 -11.23 0.64 -0.70
C ILE A 151 -10.65 0.28 -2.07
N LEU A 152 -9.44 -0.29 -2.11
CA LEU A 152 -8.74 -0.65 -3.33
C LEU A 152 -9.03 -2.08 -3.80
N ALA A 153 -9.66 -2.90 -2.95
CA ALA A 153 -9.99 -4.29 -3.24
C ALA A 153 -10.82 -4.40 -4.51
N ASP A 154 -10.43 -5.33 -5.38
CA ASP A 154 -11.10 -5.64 -6.66
C ASP A 154 -11.29 -4.45 -7.60
N LEU A 155 -10.61 -3.32 -7.34
CA LEU A 155 -10.72 -2.13 -8.16
C LEU A 155 -10.10 -2.37 -9.54
N PHE A 156 -8.92 -2.98 -9.57
CA PHE A 156 -8.14 -3.21 -10.77
C PHE A 156 -8.44 -4.56 -11.42
N GLY A 157 -8.39 -4.55 -12.75
CA GLY A 157 -8.54 -5.72 -13.60
C GLY A 157 -7.86 -5.50 -14.95
N PRO A 158 -8.02 -6.44 -15.90
CA PRO A 158 -7.36 -6.33 -17.19
C PRO A 158 -7.71 -5.03 -17.94
N GLY A 159 -6.69 -4.36 -18.47
CA GLY A 159 -6.87 -3.16 -19.28
C GLY A 159 -7.05 -1.87 -18.47
N GLY A 160 -6.53 -1.82 -17.24
CA GLY A 160 -6.44 -0.58 -16.46
C GLY A 160 -5.57 0.47 -17.16
N VAL A 161 -6.06 1.71 -17.20
CA VAL A 161 -5.40 2.86 -17.84
C VAL A 161 -5.61 4.11 -16.99
N VAL A 162 -4.56 4.91 -16.84
CA VAL A 162 -4.64 6.27 -16.31
C VAL A 162 -4.29 7.27 -17.40
N VAL A 163 -5.03 8.37 -17.46
CA VAL A 163 -4.91 9.44 -18.45
C VAL A 163 -4.72 10.77 -17.71
N ARG A 164 -3.81 11.61 -18.22
CA ARG A 164 -3.63 13.00 -17.77
C ARG A 164 -3.28 13.87 -18.98
N GLY A 165 -4.20 14.77 -19.35
CA GLY A 165 -4.07 15.56 -20.57
C GLY A 165 -4.03 14.66 -21.82
N GLU A 166 -2.96 14.78 -22.62
CA GLU A 166 -2.76 13.99 -23.84
C GLU A 166 -1.99 12.67 -23.60
N LYS A 167 -1.54 12.43 -22.37
CA LYS A 167 -0.73 11.25 -22.02
C LYS A 167 -1.57 10.20 -21.32
N GLN A 168 -1.22 8.94 -21.56
CA GLN A 168 -1.84 7.80 -20.91
C GLN A 168 -0.80 6.72 -20.57
N GLN A 169 -1.08 5.92 -19.55
CA GLN A 169 -0.29 4.77 -19.17
C GLN A 169 -1.18 3.59 -18.76
N ALA A 170 -0.82 2.38 -19.19
CA ALA A 170 -1.42 1.16 -18.66
C ALA A 170 -0.96 0.93 -17.22
N VAL A 171 -1.90 0.60 -16.35
CA VAL A 171 -1.68 0.42 -14.91
C VAL A 171 -2.45 -0.79 -14.42
N ASN A 172 -1.86 -1.52 -13.48
CA ASN A 172 -2.44 -2.73 -12.89
C ASN A 172 -2.75 -2.57 -11.41
N SER A 173 -2.34 -1.46 -10.80
CA SER A 173 -2.60 -1.16 -9.40
C SER A 173 -2.71 0.34 -9.14
N PHE A 174 -3.23 0.68 -7.96
CA PHE A 174 -3.33 2.07 -7.55
C PHE A 174 -1.95 2.67 -7.25
N ALA A 175 -1.01 1.85 -6.76
CA ALA A 175 0.38 2.25 -6.57
C ALA A 175 1.03 2.69 -7.90
N GLU A 176 0.87 1.91 -8.97
CA GLU A 176 1.38 2.27 -10.31
C GLU A 176 0.72 3.55 -10.83
N THR A 177 -0.59 3.70 -10.59
CA THR A 177 -1.35 4.91 -10.94
C THR A 177 -0.77 6.14 -10.28
N MET A 178 -0.58 6.11 -8.96
CA MET A 178 -0.06 7.23 -8.18
C MET A 178 1.39 7.55 -8.55
N GLN A 179 2.23 6.52 -8.72
CA GLN A 179 3.61 6.70 -9.14
C GLN A 179 3.69 7.42 -10.49
N TRP A 180 2.87 7.01 -11.46
CA TRP A 180 2.85 7.64 -12.77
C TRP A 180 2.40 9.10 -12.68
N LEU A 181 1.25 9.36 -12.04
CA LEU A 181 0.68 10.70 -11.91
C LEU A 181 1.64 11.69 -11.24
N LEU A 182 2.30 11.28 -10.15
CA LEU A 182 3.28 12.12 -9.47
C LEU A 182 4.52 12.37 -10.34
N SER A 183 5.01 11.34 -11.05
CA SER A 183 6.15 11.50 -11.96
C SER A 183 5.89 12.48 -13.12
N GLU A 184 4.64 12.60 -13.56
CA GLU A 184 4.25 13.55 -14.63
C GLU A 184 4.28 15.00 -14.16
N VAL A 185 4.08 15.25 -12.87
CA VAL A 185 4.21 16.60 -12.29
C VAL A 185 5.68 16.96 -12.09
N GLU A 186 6.49 16.04 -11.60
CA GLU A 186 7.93 16.27 -11.36
C GLU A 186 8.72 16.55 -12.66
N ARG A 187 8.23 16.07 -13.81
CA ARG A 187 8.82 16.29 -15.13
C ARG A 187 8.44 17.63 -15.78
N THR A 188 7.49 18.37 -15.21
CA THR A 188 6.95 19.62 -15.76
C THR A 188 7.56 20.84 -15.06
#